data_AF-A0A4Z2BPH1-F1
#
_entry.id   AF-A0A4Z2BPH1-F1
#
_cell.length_a   1.000
_cell.length_b   1.000
_cell.length_c   1.000
_cell.angle_alpha   90.00
_cell.angle_beta   90.00
_cell.angle_gamma   90.00
#
_symmetry.space_group_name_H-M   'P 1'
#
loop_
_entity.id
_entity.type
_entity.pdbx_description
1 polymer ?
#
loop_
_entity_poly.entity_id
_entity_poly.type
_entity_poly.pdbx_seq_one_letter_code
_entity_poly.pdbx_strand_id
1 'polypeptide(L)'
;METYTVTVATGTSEYSGTNNYIFVTLLGEHGESERTLLDNPGLDFCRGAVDKYKVISPCPLGSIFMVRLEKQKYWVEDNWFCRYVKVEPPGGRSELTFPCYRWLIGDVKVEIREGTAKILYNDNNLLQAHRKEELKERQKKYRWASWTPGIPRCIDAETEADLHPDVRFDNEKKSDFQYSLQYALLELCLKKFAMMFGKSWNNLEDFKCLFWNLRSPIAGLPSKLCSREELCTLLSVAIFTASVQHAATNNGQFDWCAWIPNTPCTMRQPPPGDKDAVTMETIMATLPDISQSCMQMAITWHLGRPQPDAVPLGHYSEEYFTETKTLELIDKFKEELREIEEHILQQNEGTEPSYLFLLPSRIENSITI
;
A
#
# COMPACT_ATOMS: atom_id res chain seq x y z
N MET A 1 -28.34 -30.83 -12.72
CA MET A 1 -27.52 -29.87 -13.46
C MET A 1 -27.96 -28.47 -13.08
N GLU A 2 -27.02 -27.67 -12.60
CA GLU A 2 -27.25 -26.29 -12.17
C GLU A 2 -26.29 -25.38 -12.94
N THR A 3 -26.80 -24.24 -13.40
CA THR A 3 -26.01 -23.23 -14.11
C THR A 3 -25.83 -22.02 -13.19
N TYR A 4 -24.59 -21.64 -13.01
CA TYR A 4 -24.14 -20.50 -12.22
C TYR A 4 -23.63 -19.42 -13.18
N THR A 5 -23.97 -18.15 -12.92
CA THR A 5 -23.34 -17.03 -13.62
C THR A 5 -22.12 -16.61 -12.81
N VAL A 6 -20.94 -16.68 -13.41
CA VAL A 6 -19.69 -16.25 -12.79
C VAL A 6 -19.25 -14.96 -13.45
N THR A 7 -19.13 -13.89 -12.67
CA THR A 7 -18.60 -12.60 -13.12
C THR A 7 -17.18 -12.43 -12.58
N VAL A 8 -16.21 -12.12 -13.44
CA VAL A 8 -14.82 -11.93 -13.05
C VAL A 8 -14.40 -10.50 -13.38
N ALA A 9 -13.85 -9.78 -12.41
CA ALA A 9 -13.35 -8.43 -12.61
C ALA A 9 -11.82 -8.41 -12.64
N THR A 10 -11.28 -7.86 -13.73
CA THR A 10 -9.84 -7.67 -13.93
C THR A 10 -9.38 -6.31 -13.41
N GLY A 11 -8.12 -6.23 -12.95
CA GLY A 11 -7.48 -5.02 -12.45
C GLY A 11 -7.51 -3.86 -13.44
N THR A 12 -7.33 -2.64 -12.94
CA THR A 12 -7.31 -1.43 -13.75
C THR A 12 -5.91 -0.87 -13.96
N SER A 13 -4.89 -1.39 -13.28
CA SER A 13 -3.49 -0.97 -13.42
C SER A 13 -2.89 -1.46 -14.74
N GLU A 14 -1.79 -0.86 -15.18
CA GLU A 14 -1.06 -1.34 -16.36
C GLU A 14 -0.66 -2.82 -16.23
N TYR A 15 -0.81 -3.58 -17.34
CA TYR A 15 -0.52 -5.02 -17.43
C TYR A 15 -1.36 -5.94 -16.52
N SER A 16 -2.49 -5.45 -16.02
CA SER A 16 -3.41 -6.25 -15.19
C SER A 16 -4.22 -7.29 -15.96
N GLY A 17 -4.39 -7.12 -17.28
CA GLY A 17 -5.10 -8.07 -18.15
C GLY A 17 -4.25 -9.24 -18.62
N THR A 18 -4.89 -10.26 -19.18
CA THR A 18 -4.21 -11.49 -19.61
C THR A 18 -4.82 -12.09 -20.88
N ASN A 19 -4.01 -12.79 -21.66
CA ASN A 19 -4.47 -13.66 -22.76
C ASN A 19 -4.29 -15.16 -22.44
N ASN A 20 -3.96 -15.49 -21.18
CA ASN A 20 -3.78 -16.86 -20.73
C ASN A 20 -5.12 -17.52 -20.41
N TYR A 21 -5.12 -18.85 -20.35
CA TYR A 21 -6.33 -19.59 -20.03
C TYR A 21 -6.65 -19.47 -18.55
N ILE A 22 -7.86 -19.01 -18.26
CA ILE A 22 -8.39 -18.95 -16.90
C ILE A 22 -9.46 -20.03 -16.75
N PHE A 23 -9.26 -20.93 -15.81
CA PHE A 23 -10.25 -21.92 -15.44
C PHE A 23 -10.83 -21.60 -14.07
N VAL A 24 -12.10 -21.92 -13.90
CA VAL A 24 -12.80 -21.79 -12.63
C VAL A 24 -13.34 -23.13 -12.16
N THR A 25 -13.34 -23.32 -10.86
CA THR A 25 -14.07 -24.40 -10.18
C THR A 25 -14.78 -23.81 -8.97
N LEU A 26 -16.08 -24.08 -8.83
CA LEU A 26 -16.90 -23.63 -7.71
C LEU A 26 -16.91 -24.71 -6.64
N LEU A 27 -16.58 -24.36 -5.39
CA LEU A 27 -16.57 -25.29 -4.26
C LEU A 27 -17.72 -24.96 -3.31
N GLY A 28 -18.64 -25.90 -3.15
CA GLY A 28 -19.79 -25.80 -2.27
C GLY A 28 -19.90 -26.96 -1.29
N GLU A 29 -20.88 -26.87 -0.40
CA GLU A 29 -21.14 -27.86 0.67
C GLU A 29 -21.28 -29.30 0.17
N HIS A 30 -21.81 -29.49 -1.04
CA HIS A 30 -22.12 -30.81 -1.60
C HIS A 30 -21.10 -31.29 -2.66
N GLY A 31 -20.00 -30.56 -2.86
CA GLY A 31 -18.96 -30.94 -3.82
C GLY A 31 -18.39 -29.75 -4.59
N GLU A 32 -17.76 -30.06 -5.72
CA GLU A 32 -17.18 -29.07 -6.62
C GLU A 32 -17.81 -29.16 -8.03
N SER A 33 -17.84 -28.03 -8.74
CA SER A 33 -18.21 -28.02 -10.15
C SER A 33 -17.13 -28.70 -11.01
N GLU A 34 -17.43 -28.95 -12.28
CA GLU A 34 -16.38 -29.28 -13.24
C GLU A 34 -15.44 -28.09 -13.44
N ARG A 35 -14.18 -28.40 -13.74
CA ARG A 35 -13.18 -27.42 -14.14
C ARG A 35 -13.59 -26.80 -15.48
N THR A 36 -14.01 -25.54 -15.44
CA THR A 36 -14.59 -24.85 -16.60
C THR A 36 -13.61 -23.81 -17.13
N LEU A 37 -13.29 -23.87 -18.42
CA LEU A 37 -12.56 -22.79 -19.10
C LEU A 37 -13.49 -21.58 -19.23
N LEU A 38 -13.02 -20.43 -18.77
CA LEU A 38 -13.71 -19.17 -18.94
C LEU A 38 -13.32 -18.56 -20.28
N ASP A 39 -14.22 -18.62 -21.24
CA ASP A 39 -13.99 -18.18 -22.62
C ASP A 39 -15.31 -17.69 -23.23
N ASN A 40 -15.30 -16.46 -23.72
CA ASN A 40 -16.37 -15.82 -24.48
C ASN A 40 -15.87 -15.48 -25.89
N PRO A 41 -16.78 -15.27 -26.86
CA PRO A 41 -16.39 -14.73 -28.15
C PRO A 41 -15.79 -13.32 -27.99
N GLY A 42 -14.48 -13.18 -28.22
CA GLY A 42 -13.79 -11.88 -28.17
C GLY A 42 -12.53 -11.93 -27.32
N LEU A 43 -12.19 -10.79 -26.73
CA LEU A 43 -11.09 -10.68 -25.76
C LEU A 43 -11.69 -10.71 -24.36
N ASP A 44 -11.33 -11.73 -23.58
CA ASP A 44 -11.64 -11.83 -22.16
C ASP A 44 -10.51 -11.22 -21.31
N PHE A 45 -10.81 -10.90 -20.05
CA PHE A 45 -9.82 -10.50 -19.04
C PHE A 45 -8.94 -9.31 -19.46
N CYS A 46 -9.50 -8.39 -20.25
CA CYS A 46 -8.85 -7.13 -20.57
C CYS A 46 -8.70 -6.27 -19.31
N ARG A 47 -7.70 -5.37 -19.32
CA ARG A 47 -7.53 -4.35 -18.27
C ARG A 47 -8.86 -3.63 -18.01
N GLY A 48 -9.33 -3.65 -16.77
CA GLY A 48 -10.56 -3.03 -16.30
C GLY A 48 -11.85 -3.75 -16.70
N ALA A 49 -11.78 -4.87 -17.42
CA ALA A 49 -12.94 -5.61 -17.87
C ALA A 49 -13.65 -6.33 -16.72
N VAL A 50 -14.97 -6.50 -16.90
CA VAL A 50 -15.84 -7.27 -16.03
C VAL A 50 -16.60 -8.24 -16.91
N ASP A 51 -16.13 -9.48 -16.93
CA ASP A 51 -16.59 -10.50 -17.88
C ASP A 51 -17.52 -11.50 -17.19
N LYS A 52 -18.56 -11.96 -17.89
CA LYS A 52 -19.55 -12.91 -17.37
C LYS A 52 -19.50 -14.24 -18.11
N TYR A 53 -19.58 -15.33 -17.35
CA TYR A 53 -19.48 -16.69 -17.86
C TYR A 53 -20.56 -17.58 -17.26
N LYS A 54 -20.88 -18.67 -17.96
CA LYS A 54 -21.77 -19.72 -17.45
C LYS A 54 -20.95 -20.91 -17.00
N VAL A 55 -21.05 -21.25 -15.72
CA VAL A 55 -20.42 -22.44 -15.14
C VAL A 55 -21.49 -23.45 -14.80
N ILE A 56 -21.26 -24.70 -15.17
CA ILE A 56 -22.25 -25.76 -15.04
C ILE A 56 -21.75 -26.75 -14.00
N SER A 57 -22.64 -27.14 -13.09
CA SER A 57 -22.41 -28.26 -12.19
C SER A 57 -23.38 -29.40 -12.48
N PRO A 58 -22.94 -30.68 -12.54
CA PRO A 58 -23.83 -31.81 -12.73
C PRO A 58 -24.81 -31.97 -11.56
N CYS A 59 -24.37 -31.67 -10.33
CA CYS A 59 -25.14 -31.74 -9.09
C CYS A 59 -25.28 -30.37 -8.40
N PRO A 60 -26.32 -30.15 -7.58
CA PRO A 60 -26.44 -28.95 -6.77
C PRO A 60 -25.29 -28.82 -5.77
N LEU A 61 -24.55 -27.70 -5.80
CA LEU A 61 -23.36 -27.51 -4.95
C LEU A 61 -23.68 -27.09 -3.51
N GLY A 62 -24.92 -26.71 -3.23
CA GLY A 62 -25.30 -26.14 -1.93
C GLY A 62 -24.80 -24.69 -1.79
N SER A 63 -24.43 -24.28 -0.58
CA SER A 63 -23.79 -22.97 -0.36
C SER A 63 -22.35 -22.98 -0.87
N ILE A 64 -22.01 -22.08 -1.78
CA ILE A 64 -20.63 -21.93 -2.29
C ILE A 64 -19.83 -21.15 -1.25
N PHE A 65 -18.71 -21.70 -0.82
CA PHE A 65 -17.83 -21.06 0.17
C PHE A 65 -16.46 -20.69 -0.39
N MET A 66 -16.11 -21.17 -1.59
CA MET A 66 -14.82 -20.90 -2.21
C MET A 66 -14.88 -21.00 -3.74
N VAL A 67 -14.07 -20.20 -4.40
CA VAL A 67 -13.82 -20.27 -5.84
C VAL A 67 -12.35 -20.60 -6.05
N ARG A 68 -12.07 -21.59 -6.90
CA ARG A 68 -10.73 -21.91 -7.35
C ARG A 68 -10.53 -21.33 -8.74
N LEU A 69 -9.53 -20.46 -8.88
CA LEU A 69 -9.05 -19.96 -10.17
C LEU A 69 -7.74 -20.66 -10.51
N GLU A 70 -7.61 -21.09 -11.75
CA GLU A 70 -6.37 -21.62 -12.31
C GLU A 70 -6.00 -20.80 -13.54
N LYS A 71 -4.83 -20.17 -13.48
CA LYS A 71 -4.22 -19.54 -14.65
C LYS A 71 -3.25 -20.53 -15.27
N GLN A 72 -3.37 -20.76 -16.58
CA GLN A 72 -2.46 -21.59 -17.36
C GLN A 72 -2.01 -20.87 -18.61
N LYS A 73 -0.71 -20.95 -18.89
CA LYS A 73 -0.10 -20.33 -20.06
C LYS A 73 -0.75 -20.81 -21.36
N TYR A 74 -1.18 -19.86 -22.18
CA TYR A 74 -1.63 -20.12 -23.55
C TYR A 74 -0.44 -20.12 -24.53
N TRP A 75 0.17 -18.95 -24.77
CA TRP A 75 1.29 -18.81 -25.71
C TRP A 75 2.43 -17.94 -25.18
N VAL A 76 2.15 -16.70 -24.77
CA VAL A 76 3.10 -15.83 -24.05
C VAL A 76 2.76 -15.82 -22.58
N GLU A 77 3.78 -15.87 -21.73
CA GLU A 77 3.56 -15.71 -20.29
C GLU A 77 3.25 -14.24 -19.98
N ASP A 78 2.15 -14.01 -19.28
CA ASP A 78 1.78 -12.73 -18.68
C ASP A 78 1.29 -12.97 -17.25
N ASN A 79 1.14 -11.89 -16.49
CA ASN A 79 0.50 -11.95 -15.17
C ASN A 79 -0.94 -11.46 -15.32
N TRP A 80 -1.78 -11.81 -14.36
CA TRP A 80 -3.16 -11.34 -14.33
C TRP A 80 -3.51 -10.81 -12.95
N PHE A 81 -4.07 -9.60 -12.86
CA PHE A 81 -4.59 -9.09 -11.60
C PHE A 81 -6.10 -9.30 -11.54
N CYS A 82 -6.53 -10.18 -10.64
CA CYS A 82 -7.95 -10.42 -10.40
C CYS A 82 -8.41 -9.56 -9.22
N ARG A 83 -9.43 -8.72 -9.42
CA ARG A 83 -10.04 -7.90 -8.36
C ARG A 83 -10.98 -8.75 -7.52
N TYR A 84 -11.99 -9.35 -8.15
CA TYR A 84 -12.97 -10.18 -7.47
C TYR A 84 -13.63 -11.15 -8.44
N VAL A 85 -14.24 -12.19 -7.89
CA VAL A 85 -15.18 -13.06 -8.58
C VAL A 85 -16.55 -12.93 -7.92
N LYS A 86 -17.62 -12.83 -8.70
CA LYS A 86 -18.99 -12.89 -8.21
C LYS A 86 -19.67 -14.12 -8.78
N VAL A 87 -20.45 -14.81 -7.97
CA VAL A 87 -21.18 -16.01 -8.37
C VAL A 87 -22.65 -15.80 -8.07
N GLU A 88 -23.47 -15.81 -9.12
CA GLU A 88 -24.93 -15.81 -9.04
C GLU A 88 -25.42 -17.28 -9.09
N PRO A 89 -25.91 -17.85 -7.99
CA PRO A 89 -26.43 -19.22 -7.99
C PRO A 89 -27.77 -19.31 -8.73
N PRO A 90 -28.17 -20.51 -9.21
CA PRO A 90 -29.45 -20.70 -9.87
C PRO A 90 -30.63 -20.41 -8.93
N GLY A 91 -31.77 -20.07 -9.53
CA GLY A 91 -33.03 -19.91 -8.79
C GLY A 91 -33.17 -18.59 -8.03
N GLY A 92 -32.44 -17.53 -8.41
CA GLY A 92 -32.58 -16.19 -7.85
C GLY A 92 -32.04 -16.03 -6.43
N ARG A 93 -31.12 -16.92 -6.02
CA ARG A 93 -30.38 -16.78 -4.75
C ARG A 93 -29.46 -15.56 -4.80
N SER A 94 -29.12 -15.03 -3.63
CA SER A 94 -28.22 -13.89 -3.50
C SER A 94 -26.86 -14.14 -4.16
N GLU A 95 -26.35 -13.12 -4.85
CA GLU A 95 -25.01 -13.09 -5.39
C GLU A 95 -23.98 -13.22 -4.27
N LEU A 96 -22.98 -14.07 -4.48
CA LEU A 96 -21.84 -14.26 -3.58
C LEU A 96 -20.63 -13.56 -4.16
N THR A 97 -19.89 -12.82 -3.33
CA THR A 97 -18.68 -12.10 -3.76
C THR A 97 -17.44 -12.76 -3.15
N PHE A 98 -16.41 -12.91 -3.96
CA PHE A 98 -15.12 -13.53 -3.62
C PHE A 98 -14.01 -12.49 -3.88
N PRO A 99 -13.68 -11.66 -2.88
CA PRO A 99 -12.61 -10.67 -3.00
C PRO A 99 -11.25 -11.34 -3.24
N CYS A 100 -10.54 -10.92 -4.29
CA CYS A 100 -9.28 -11.53 -4.70
C CYS A 100 -8.11 -10.55 -4.49
N TYR A 101 -8.17 -9.40 -5.18
CA TYR A 101 -7.20 -8.29 -5.18
C TYR A 101 -5.73 -8.76 -5.15
N ARG A 102 -5.35 -9.63 -6.09
CA ARG A 102 -4.02 -10.23 -6.14
C ARG A 102 -3.60 -10.61 -7.56
N TRP A 103 -2.28 -10.63 -7.76
CA TRP A 103 -1.65 -11.08 -9.00
C TRP A 103 -1.58 -12.62 -9.06
N LEU A 104 -2.08 -13.19 -10.14
CA LEU A 104 -1.85 -14.58 -10.54
C LEU A 104 -0.67 -14.61 -11.51
N ILE A 105 0.44 -15.20 -11.05
CA ILE A 105 1.75 -15.18 -11.71
C ILE A 105 2.11 -16.61 -12.12
N GLY A 106 2.51 -16.80 -13.38
CA GLY A 106 2.84 -18.13 -13.88
C GLY A 106 1.61 -19.04 -13.99
N ASP A 107 1.89 -20.34 -14.08
CA ASP A 107 0.88 -21.37 -13.93
C ASP A 107 0.56 -21.54 -12.44
N VAL A 108 -0.59 -21.03 -12.01
CA VAL A 108 -0.95 -20.96 -10.59
C VAL A 108 -2.40 -21.33 -10.35
N LYS A 109 -2.63 -21.98 -9.21
CA LYS A 109 -3.95 -22.29 -8.67
C LYS A 109 -4.17 -21.49 -7.41
N VAL A 110 -5.21 -20.66 -7.39
CA VAL A 110 -5.58 -19.83 -6.24
C VAL A 110 -6.99 -20.17 -5.79
N GLU A 111 -7.15 -20.42 -4.50
CA GLU A 111 -8.44 -20.66 -3.87
C GLU A 111 -8.85 -19.45 -3.04
N ILE A 112 -10.00 -18.87 -3.37
CA ILE A 112 -10.52 -17.60 -2.85
C ILE A 112 -11.78 -17.89 -2.06
N ARG A 113 -11.84 -17.43 -0.81
CA ARG A 113 -13.01 -17.60 0.07
C ARG A 113 -14.08 -16.57 -0.24
N GLU A 114 -15.34 -16.91 0.05
CA GLU A 114 -16.44 -15.95 0.03
C GLU A 114 -16.15 -14.79 1.02
N GLY A 115 -16.56 -13.57 0.65
CA GLY A 115 -16.12 -12.32 1.27
C GLY A 115 -16.60 -12.06 2.70
N THR A 116 -17.56 -12.83 3.22
CA THR A 116 -17.97 -12.71 4.62
C THR A 116 -16.78 -12.98 5.55
N ALA A 117 -16.37 -11.98 6.33
CA ALA A 117 -15.25 -12.08 7.24
C ALA A 117 -15.55 -13.05 8.39
N LYS A 118 -14.70 -14.08 8.51
CA LYS A 118 -14.84 -15.12 9.54
C LYS A 118 -13.57 -15.25 10.38
N ILE A 119 -13.77 -15.47 11.68
CA ILE A 119 -12.76 -15.98 12.59
C ILE A 119 -12.74 -17.52 12.55
N LEU A 120 -11.66 -18.12 13.02
CA LEU A 120 -11.43 -19.58 12.95
C LEU A 120 -12.60 -20.42 13.49
N TYR A 121 -13.27 -19.96 14.56
CA TYR A 121 -14.39 -20.68 15.17
C TYR A 121 -15.63 -20.77 14.27
N ASN A 122 -15.79 -19.83 13.34
CA ASN A 122 -16.92 -19.75 12.42
C ASN A 122 -16.65 -20.45 11.08
N ASP A 123 -15.44 -21.02 10.90
CA ASP A 123 -15.04 -21.73 9.68
C ASP A 123 -15.37 -23.23 9.76
N ASN A 124 -15.80 -23.80 8.64
CA ASN A 124 -15.88 -25.26 8.47
C ASN A 124 -14.47 -25.88 8.38
N ASN A 125 -14.36 -27.19 8.51
CA ASN A 125 -13.06 -27.90 8.52
C ASN A 125 -12.22 -27.65 7.25
N LEU A 126 -12.86 -27.49 6.08
CA LEU A 126 -12.18 -27.22 4.81
C LEU A 126 -11.59 -25.80 4.79
N LEU A 127 -12.34 -24.80 5.24
CA LEU A 127 -11.88 -23.41 5.36
C LEU A 127 -10.75 -23.30 6.39
N GLN A 128 -10.82 -24.02 7.51
CA GLN A 128 -9.73 -24.06 8.48
C GLN A 128 -8.44 -24.66 7.89
N ALA A 129 -8.55 -25.73 7.10
CA ALA A 129 -7.40 -26.33 6.41
C ALA A 129 -6.81 -25.37 5.36
N HIS A 130 -7.66 -24.75 4.55
CA HIS A 130 -7.27 -23.74 3.55
C HIS A 130 -6.51 -22.57 4.20
N ARG A 131 -7.01 -22.01 5.31
CA ARG A 131 -6.32 -20.92 6.04
C ARG A 131 -4.95 -21.32 6.55
N LYS A 132 -4.81 -22.54 7.09
CA LYS A 132 -3.51 -23.03 7.58
C LYS A 132 -2.51 -23.13 6.44
N GLU A 133 -2.94 -23.59 5.27
CA GLU A 133 -2.07 -23.70 4.10
C GLU A 133 -1.71 -22.32 3.53
N GLU A 134 -2.69 -21.42 3.39
CA GLU A 134 -2.45 -20.02 2.98
C GLU A 134 -1.43 -19.34 3.91
N LEU A 135 -1.55 -19.51 5.23
CA LEU A 135 -0.61 -18.93 6.19
C LEU A 135 0.80 -19.51 6.06
N LYS A 136 0.95 -20.82 5.83
CA LYS A 136 2.26 -21.43 5.59
C LYS A 136 2.92 -20.86 4.33
N GLU A 137 2.16 -20.75 3.24
CA GLU A 137 2.67 -20.18 1.99
C GLU A 137 3.05 -18.71 2.17
N ARG A 138 2.24 -17.92 2.90
CA ARG A 138 2.59 -16.54 3.24
C ARG A 138 3.86 -16.43 4.09
N GLN A 139 4.08 -17.34 5.05
CA GLN A 139 5.29 -17.36 5.88
C GLN A 139 6.56 -17.73 5.08
N LYS A 140 6.42 -18.52 4.00
CA LYS A 140 7.52 -18.79 3.06
C LYS A 140 7.82 -17.57 2.18
N LYS A 141 6.76 -16.87 1.76
CA LYS A 141 6.80 -15.73 0.82
C LYS A 141 7.26 -14.43 1.48
N TYR A 142 6.82 -14.13 2.70
CA TYR A 142 7.14 -12.91 3.43
C TYR A 142 7.96 -13.25 4.67
N ARG A 143 9.28 -13.07 4.57
CA ARG A 143 10.22 -13.41 5.66
C ARG A 143 10.78 -12.15 6.32
N TRP A 144 11.28 -12.33 7.53
CA TRP A 144 11.95 -11.28 8.28
C TRP A 144 13.45 -11.27 7.98
N ALA A 145 13.99 -10.08 7.70
CA ALA A 145 15.41 -9.82 7.69
C ALA A 145 15.79 -8.85 8.82
N SER A 146 17.02 -8.98 9.30
CA SER A 146 17.62 -8.05 10.25
C SER A 146 18.53 -7.10 9.49
N TRP A 147 18.14 -5.83 9.38
CA TRP A 147 18.99 -4.82 8.74
C TRP A 147 20.21 -4.45 9.60
N THR A 148 19.99 -4.14 10.88
CA THR A 148 21.06 -3.80 11.84
C THR A 148 20.59 -4.12 13.28
N PRO A 149 21.47 -4.58 14.20
CA PRO A 149 21.10 -4.85 15.58
C PRO A 149 20.44 -3.64 16.28
N GLY A 150 19.35 -3.88 17.01
CA GLY A 150 18.63 -2.84 17.76
C GLY A 150 17.51 -2.13 16.97
N ILE A 151 17.44 -2.31 15.66
CA ILE A 151 16.36 -1.81 14.80
C ILE A 151 15.30 -2.92 14.62
N PRO A 152 13.99 -2.58 14.56
CA PRO A 152 12.96 -3.55 14.19
C PRO A 152 13.31 -4.29 12.89
N ARG A 153 12.98 -5.58 12.83
CA ARG A 153 13.18 -6.38 11.62
C ARG A 153 12.35 -5.82 10.46
N CYS A 154 12.82 -6.03 9.24
CA CYS A 154 12.16 -5.61 8.01
C CYS A 154 11.84 -6.84 7.12
N ILE A 155 11.23 -6.59 5.96
CA ILE A 155 11.01 -7.63 4.96
C ILE A 155 12.35 -8.11 4.38
N ASP A 156 12.44 -9.42 4.15
CA ASP A 156 13.58 -10.08 3.51
C ASP A 156 13.54 -9.86 1.99
N ALA A 157 13.95 -8.66 1.57
CA ALA A 157 14.09 -8.24 0.18
C ALA A 157 15.22 -7.20 0.07
N GLU A 158 16.11 -7.35 -0.91
CA GLU A 158 17.22 -6.40 -1.13
C GLU A 158 16.79 -5.27 -2.06
N THR A 159 15.93 -5.58 -3.02
CA THR A 159 15.39 -4.67 -4.03
C THR A 159 13.88 -4.83 -4.15
N GLU A 160 13.22 -3.83 -4.75
CA GLU A 160 11.78 -3.91 -5.06
C GLU A 160 11.44 -5.13 -5.93
N ALA A 161 12.37 -5.58 -6.79
CA ALA A 161 12.18 -6.72 -7.65
C ALA A 161 12.13 -8.07 -6.90
N ASP A 162 12.61 -8.12 -5.65
CA ASP A 162 12.54 -9.31 -4.79
C ASP A 162 11.19 -9.43 -4.09
N LEU A 163 10.44 -8.32 -3.98
CA LEU A 163 9.11 -8.31 -3.41
C LEU A 163 8.13 -9.07 -4.29
N HIS A 164 7.06 -9.62 -3.73
CA HIS A 164 6.00 -10.15 -4.59
C HIS A 164 5.19 -9.03 -5.25
N PRO A 165 4.72 -9.19 -6.51
CA PRO A 165 3.93 -8.16 -7.21
C PRO A 165 2.75 -7.57 -6.41
N ASP A 166 2.04 -8.38 -5.62
CA ASP A 166 0.98 -7.91 -4.69
C ASP A 166 1.39 -6.78 -3.72
N VAL A 167 2.69 -6.55 -3.49
CA VAL A 167 3.19 -5.54 -2.54
C VAL A 167 4.22 -4.60 -3.19
N ARG A 168 4.32 -4.60 -4.53
CA ARG A 168 5.13 -3.64 -5.29
C ARG A 168 4.29 -2.42 -5.61
N PHE A 169 4.96 -1.35 -6.04
CA PHE A 169 4.25 -0.25 -6.66
C PHE A 169 3.61 -0.70 -7.98
N ASP A 170 2.42 -0.17 -8.25
CA ASP A 170 1.87 -0.20 -9.59
C ASP A 170 2.84 0.50 -10.55
N ASN A 171 2.92 0.01 -11.79
CA ASN A 171 3.91 0.51 -12.76
C ASN A 171 3.79 2.01 -13.00
N GLU A 172 2.56 2.53 -13.02
CA GLU A 172 2.26 3.95 -13.17
C GLU A 172 2.86 4.76 -12.00
N LYS A 173 2.62 4.32 -10.76
CA LYS A 173 3.15 4.95 -9.55
C LYS A 173 4.68 4.89 -9.50
N LYS A 174 5.26 3.74 -9.83
CA LYS A 174 6.72 3.57 -9.91
C LYS A 174 7.35 4.53 -10.92
N SER A 175 6.76 4.66 -12.10
CA SER A 175 7.26 5.55 -13.15
C SER A 175 7.17 7.02 -12.70
N ASP A 176 6.05 7.45 -12.12
CA ASP A 176 5.90 8.81 -11.59
C ASP A 176 6.88 9.10 -10.44
N PHE A 177 7.03 8.17 -9.50
CA PHE A 177 7.96 8.28 -8.38
C PHE A 177 9.40 8.49 -8.88
N GLN A 178 9.88 7.63 -9.79
CA GLN A 178 11.24 7.73 -10.33
C GLN A 178 11.45 9.00 -11.16
N TYR A 179 10.49 9.32 -12.03
CA TYR A 179 10.61 10.47 -12.94
C TYR A 179 10.52 11.80 -12.20
N SER A 180 9.68 11.90 -11.17
CA SER A 180 9.49 13.14 -10.42
C SER A 180 10.73 13.57 -9.64
N LEU A 181 11.43 12.62 -9.00
CA LEU A 181 12.70 12.92 -8.33
C LEU A 181 13.76 13.38 -9.33
N GLN A 182 13.87 12.67 -10.46
CA GLN A 182 14.81 13.03 -11.52
C GLN A 182 14.48 14.41 -12.11
N TYR A 183 13.20 14.71 -12.34
CA TYR A 183 12.74 16.00 -12.82
C TYR A 183 13.06 17.13 -11.83
N ALA A 184 12.77 16.96 -10.54
CA ALA A 184 13.08 17.96 -9.52
C ALA A 184 14.59 18.24 -9.45
N LEU A 185 15.41 17.19 -9.48
CA LEU A 185 16.87 17.33 -9.53
C LEU A 185 17.32 18.03 -10.81
N LEU A 186 16.75 17.69 -11.97
CA LEU A 186 17.07 18.34 -13.25
C LEU A 186 16.65 19.81 -13.26
N GLU A 187 15.46 20.16 -12.78
CA GLU A 187 15.00 21.55 -12.75
C GLU A 187 15.89 22.42 -11.84
N LEU A 188 16.24 21.90 -10.67
CA LEU A 188 17.17 22.56 -9.74
C LEU A 188 18.59 22.63 -10.34
N CYS A 189 19.05 21.58 -11.05
CA CYS A 189 20.34 21.57 -11.72
C CYS A 189 20.39 22.47 -12.97
N LEU A 190 19.30 22.60 -13.73
CA LEU A 190 19.21 23.47 -14.92
C LEU A 190 19.17 24.94 -14.52
N LYS A 191 18.50 25.29 -13.41
CA LYS A 191 18.66 26.60 -12.76
C LYS A 191 20.10 26.84 -12.26
N LYS A 192 20.82 25.77 -11.91
CA LYS A 192 22.22 25.78 -11.44
C LYS A 192 23.26 25.79 -12.57
N PHE A 193 22.93 25.45 -13.81
CA PHE A 193 23.87 25.56 -14.95
C PHE A 193 24.30 27.02 -15.24
N ALA A 194 23.67 28.01 -14.58
CA ALA A 194 24.12 29.40 -14.54
C ALA A 194 25.22 29.71 -13.50
N MET A 195 25.53 28.81 -12.54
CA MET A 195 26.52 29.06 -11.47
C MET A 195 27.31 27.80 -11.04
N MET A 196 28.40 27.54 -11.77
CA MET A 196 29.67 26.84 -11.41
C MET A 196 29.75 25.39 -10.86
N PHE A 197 30.86 24.75 -11.29
CA PHE A 197 31.45 23.45 -10.91
C PHE A 197 32.54 23.55 -9.81
N GLY A 198 32.80 22.44 -9.10
CA GLY A 198 34.04 22.09 -8.36
C GLY A 198 33.79 21.73 -6.89
N LYS A 199 34.36 20.71 -6.21
CA LYS A 199 35.37 19.65 -6.46
C LYS A 199 35.08 18.41 -5.57
N SER A 200 35.89 17.36 -5.74
CA SER A 200 35.74 15.92 -5.43
C SER A 200 35.79 15.43 -3.97
N TRP A 201 35.29 14.19 -3.79
CA TRP A 201 35.34 13.32 -2.61
C TRP A 201 36.45 12.27 -2.73
N ASN A 202 37.18 11.95 -1.65
CA ASN A 202 38.25 10.93 -1.67
C ASN A 202 38.22 9.88 -0.53
N ASN A 203 37.20 9.77 0.34
CA ASN A 203 37.17 8.65 1.30
C ASN A 203 35.75 8.28 1.76
N LEU A 204 35.47 6.98 1.85
CA LEU A 204 34.16 6.36 2.06
C LEU A 204 34.07 5.52 3.35
N GLU A 205 34.81 5.88 4.40
CA GLU A 205 34.85 5.11 5.67
C GLU A 205 34.29 5.83 6.91
N ASP A 206 33.84 7.09 6.82
CA ASP A 206 33.37 7.83 8.01
C ASP A 206 31.85 7.78 8.26
N PHE A 207 31.09 6.98 7.51
CA PHE A 207 29.62 6.87 7.68
C PHE A 207 29.16 5.87 8.77
N LYS A 208 30.05 5.38 9.63
CA LYS A 208 29.73 4.33 10.62
C LYS A 208 29.43 4.79 12.06
N CYS A 209 29.09 6.05 12.28
CA CYS A 209 28.69 6.53 13.61
C CYS A 209 27.41 7.39 13.57
N LEU A 210 26.32 6.82 13.07
CA LEU A 210 24.97 7.34 13.30
C LEU A 210 24.07 6.16 13.64
N PHE A 211 23.18 6.35 14.61
CA PHE A 211 22.36 5.34 15.30
C PHE A 211 23.02 4.70 16.54
N TRP A 212 22.96 5.43 17.65
CA TRP A 212 22.95 4.81 18.97
C TRP A 212 21.79 5.36 19.81
N ASN A 213 20.99 4.42 20.34
CA ASN A 213 19.86 4.60 21.26
C ASN A 213 18.58 5.28 20.74
N LEU A 214 17.91 4.63 19.78
CA LEU A 214 16.45 4.61 19.76
C LEU A 214 16.00 3.31 20.45
N ARG A 215 15.60 3.39 21.73
CA ARG A 215 14.88 2.29 22.36
C ARG A 215 13.53 2.16 21.66
N SER A 216 13.33 1.04 20.99
CA SER A 216 12.09 0.73 20.29
C SER A 216 10.88 0.80 21.25
N PRO A 217 9.78 1.46 20.87
CA PRO A 217 8.51 1.45 21.63
C PRO A 217 7.86 0.06 21.74
N ILE A 218 8.40 -0.97 21.06
CA ILE A 218 7.91 -2.36 21.15
C ILE A 218 7.93 -2.88 22.60
N ALA A 219 8.72 -2.26 23.50
CA ALA A 219 8.82 -2.66 24.91
C ALA A 219 7.51 -2.56 25.72
N GLY A 220 6.45 -1.92 25.20
CA GLY A 220 5.15 -1.81 25.86
C GLY A 220 4.03 -2.66 25.27
N LEU A 221 4.26 -3.37 24.15
CA LEU A 221 3.20 -4.14 23.50
C LEU A 221 2.98 -5.47 24.23
N PRO A 222 1.73 -5.80 24.63
CA PRO A 222 1.46 -7.06 25.30
C PRO A 222 1.71 -8.22 24.34
N SER A 223 2.40 -9.25 24.82
CA SER A 223 2.69 -10.47 24.03
C SER A 223 1.44 -11.32 23.75
N LYS A 224 0.33 -11.03 24.43
CA LYS A 224 -0.98 -11.64 24.27
C LYS A 224 -2.06 -10.58 24.46
N LEU A 225 -3.10 -10.64 23.64
CA LEU A 225 -4.30 -9.82 23.81
C LEU A 225 -5.35 -10.63 24.56
N CYS A 226 -5.82 -10.09 25.68
CA CYS A 226 -6.76 -10.74 26.60
C CYS A 226 -8.15 -10.08 26.59
N SER A 227 -8.30 -8.90 25.97
CA SER A 227 -9.59 -8.22 25.86
C SER A 227 -9.84 -7.64 24.47
N ARG A 228 -11.13 -7.37 24.17
CA ARG A 228 -11.52 -6.65 22.95
C ARG A 228 -10.97 -5.23 22.94
N GLU A 229 -10.87 -4.60 24.10
CA GLU A 229 -10.35 -3.23 24.24
C GLU A 229 -8.86 -3.17 23.85
N GLU A 230 -8.05 -4.11 24.34
CA GLU A 230 -6.63 -4.21 23.96
C GLU A 230 -6.44 -4.42 22.46
N LEU A 231 -7.28 -5.26 21.84
CA LEU A 231 -7.27 -5.47 20.40
C LEU A 231 -7.65 -4.19 19.64
N CYS A 232 -8.72 -3.51 20.05
CA CYS A 232 -9.13 -2.24 19.44
C CYS A 232 -8.03 -1.19 19.54
N THR A 233 -7.42 -1.02 20.72
CA THR A 233 -6.33 -0.06 20.92
C THR A 233 -5.13 -0.39 20.03
N LEU A 234 -4.71 -1.66 19.96
CA LEU A 234 -3.59 -2.05 19.10
C LEU A 234 -3.87 -1.75 17.62
N LEU A 235 -5.06 -2.10 17.13
CA LEU A 235 -5.46 -1.86 15.74
C LEU A 235 -5.58 -0.35 15.45
N SER A 236 -6.13 0.44 16.37
CA SER A 236 -6.19 1.90 16.25
C SER A 236 -4.79 2.51 16.18
N VAL A 237 -3.84 2.06 17.01
CA VAL A 237 -2.44 2.53 16.94
C VAL A 237 -1.81 2.17 15.59
N ALA A 238 -2.02 0.96 15.08
CA ALA A 238 -1.48 0.55 13.79
C ALA A 238 -2.05 1.39 12.64
N ILE A 239 -3.38 1.56 12.58
CA ILE A 239 -4.07 2.37 11.56
C ILE A 239 -3.62 3.83 11.66
N PHE A 240 -3.61 4.43 12.86
CA PHE A 240 -3.20 5.81 13.08
C PHE A 240 -1.72 6.03 12.70
N THR A 241 -0.84 5.11 13.06
CA THR A 241 0.60 5.22 12.75
C THR A 241 0.85 5.16 11.25
N ALA A 242 0.14 4.28 10.54
CA ALA A 242 0.28 4.10 9.09
C ALA A 242 -0.42 5.20 8.26
N SER A 243 -1.20 6.08 8.88
CA SER A 243 -1.94 7.15 8.19
C SER A 243 -1.64 8.53 8.81
N VAL A 244 -2.39 8.89 9.85
CA VAL A 244 -2.38 10.22 10.49
C VAL A 244 -1.00 10.61 11.02
N GLN A 245 -0.30 9.71 11.72
CA GLN A 245 1.03 10.01 12.28
C GLN A 245 2.07 10.27 11.18
N HIS A 246 2.02 9.47 10.11
CA HIS A 246 2.88 9.67 8.95
C HIS A 246 2.57 11.01 8.29
N ALA A 247 1.30 11.30 7.98
CA ALA A 247 0.88 12.57 7.39
C ALA A 247 1.30 13.80 8.22
N ALA A 248 1.16 13.73 9.56
CA ALA A 248 1.55 14.80 10.47
C ALA A 248 3.04 15.19 10.38
N THR A 249 3.89 14.21 10.04
CA THR A 249 5.35 14.38 9.97
C THR A 249 5.89 14.49 8.54
N ASN A 250 5.10 14.06 7.56
CA ASN A 250 5.48 14.03 6.15
C ASN A 250 4.96 15.24 5.36
N ASN A 251 3.67 15.58 5.51
CA ASN A 251 2.99 16.54 4.62
C ASN A 251 3.57 17.98 4.71
N GLY A 252 4.14 18.35 5.86
CA GLY A 252 4.76 19.66 6.07
C GLY A 252 6.25 19.71 5.75
N GLN A 253 6.87 18.61 5.30
CA GLN A 253 8.33 18.57 5.12
C GLN A 253 8.82 19.69 4.20
N PHE A 254 8.19 19.89 3.04
CA PHE A 254 8.63 20.94 2.13
C PHE A 254 8.39 22.34 2.68
N ASP A 255 7.24 22.59 3.30
CA ASP A 255 6.88 23.92 3.85
C ASP A 255 7.90 24.42 4.87
N TRP A 256 8.39 23.52 5.74
CA TRP A 256 9.36 23.88 6.79
C TRP A 256 10.82 23.67 6.38
N CYS A 257 11.10 22.78 5.41
CA CYS A 257 12.46 22.43 5.01
C CYS A 257 12.92 23.02 3.68
N ALA A 258 12.06 23.70 2.93
CA ALA A 258 12.46 24.46 1.75
C ALA A 258 13.30 25.70 2.12
N TRP A 259 13.02 26.33 3.26
CA TRP A 259 13.86 27.41 3.79
C TRP A 259 15.03 26.83 4.61
N ILE A 260 16.18 26.66 3.95
CA ILE A 260 17.35 25.96 4.51
C ILE A 260 17.77 26.46 5.91
N PRO A 261 17.83 27.78 6.21
CA PRO A 261 18.19 28.23 7.55
C PRO A 261 17.23 27.77 8.66
N ASN A 262 15.97 27.45 8.34
CA ASN A 262 15.01 26.93 9.31
C ASN A 262 15.34 25.50 9.74
N THR A 263 15.81 24.66 8.81
CA THR A 263 16.10 23.24 9.05
C THR A 263 17.28 22.77 8.19
N PRO A 264 18.52 23.20 8.48
CA PRO A 264 19.67 22.81 7.69
C PRO A 264 19.93 21.30 7.80
N CYS A 265 20.06 20.59 6.67
CA CYS A 265 20.32 19.15 6.65
C CYS A 265 21.69 18.76 7.22
N THR A 266 22.62 19.71 7.28
CA THR A 266 23.97 19.53 7.78
C THR A 266 24.57 20.86 8.24
N MET A 267 25.66 20.80 8.99
CA MET A 267 26.46 21.96 9.39
C MET A 267 27.91 21.70 9.00
N ARG A 268 28.52 22.62 8.23
CA ARG A 268 29.89 22.49 7.69
C ARG A 268 30.98 22.87 8.70
N GLN A 269 30.60 23.48 9.83
CA GLN A 269 31.49 23.91 10.92
C GLN A 269 30.96 23.39 12.26
N PRO A 270 31.84 23.20 13.28
CA PRO A 270 31.40 22.81 14.61
C PRO A 270 30.57 23.91 15.30
N PRO A 271 29.78 23.55 16.33
CA PRO A 271 29.10 24.54 17.16
C PRO A 271 30.09 25.56 17.75
N PRO A 272 29.74 26.86 17.79
CA PRO A 272 30.64 27.90 18.30
C PRO A 272 30.91 27.71 19.80
N GLY A 273 32.17 27.80 20.21
CA GLY A 273 32.60 27.73 21.61
C GLY A 273 32.52 29.08 22.35
N ASP A 274 32.42 30.18 21.61
CA ASP A 274 32.31 31.55 22.12
C ASP A 274 31.07 32.22 21.52
N LYS A 275 30.23 32.79 22.39
CA LYS A 275 28.96 33.43 22.00
C LYS A 275 29.18 34.75 21.28
N ASP A 276 30.28 35.45 21.58
CA ASP A 276 30.53 36.81 21.08
C ASP A 276 31.31 36.81 19.76
N ALA A 277 31.78 35.64 19.31
CA ALA A 277 32.59 35.48 18.09
C ALA A 277 31.76 35.16 16.83
N VAL A 278 30.44 34.98 16.93
CA VAL A 278 29.60 34.57 15.79
C VAL A 278 29.32 35.77 14.88
N THR A 279 29.79 35.68 13.64
CA THR A 279 29.52 36.68 12.59
C THR A 279 28.61 36.10 11.49
N MET A 280 28.07 36.97 10.62
CA MET A 280 27.31 36.51 9.45
C MET A 280 28.16 35.63 8.51
N GLU A 281 29.45 35.93 8.38
CA GLU A 281 30.39 35.09 7.62
C GLU A 281 30.50 33.69 8.24
N THR A 282 30.62 33.61 9.57
CA THR A 282 30.62 32.34 10.31
C THR A 282 29.33 31.56 10.09
N ILE A 283 28.17 32.23 10.11
CA ILE A 283 26.86 31.60 9.85
C ILE A 283 26.83 31.02 8.43
N MET A 284 27.18 31.82 7.42
CA MET A 284 27.17 31.39 6.02
C MET A 284 28.21 30.31 5.72
N ALA A 285 29.34 30.28 6.45
CA ALA A 285 30.32 29.20 6.38
C ALA A 285 29.84 27.90 7.05
N THR A 286 28.94 28.00 8.02
CA THR A 286 28.39 26.86 8.78
C THR A 286 27.19 26.23 8.08
N LEU A 287 26.27 27.03 7.51
CA LEU A 287 25.10 26.54 6.79
C LEU A 287 25.49 25.65 5.59
N PRO A 288 24.59 24.76 5.12
CA PRO A 288 24.82 23.96 3.92
C PRO A 288 25.23 24.82 2.71
N ASP A 289 26.13 24.30 1.88
CA ASP A 289 26.43 24.98 0.61
C ASP A 289 25.24 24.86 -0.37
N ILE A 290 25.36 25.51 -1.53
CA ILE A 290 24.31 25.52 -2.56
C ILE A 290 23.94 24.10 -3.00
N SER A 291 24.92 23.20 -3.14
CA SER A 291 24.66 21.84 -3.61
C SER A 291 23.91 21.02 -2.57
N GLN A 292 24.32 21.10 -1.31
CA GLN A 292 23.66 20.45 -0.19
C GLN A 292 22.24 21.00 0.02
N SER A 293 22.08 22.32 -0.10
CA SER A 293 20.79 23.01 -0.04
C SER A 293 19.83 22.55 -1.14
N CYS A 294 20.29 22.53 -2.40
CA CYS A 294 19.45 22.05 -3.51
C CYS A 294 19.05 20.58 -3.34
N MET A 295 19.97 19.72 -2.87
CA MET A 295 19.67 18.32 -2.61
C MET A 295 18.61 18.17 -1.51
N GLN A 296 18.74 18.91 -0.41
CA GLN A 296 17.74 18.95 0.65
C GLN A 296 16.36 19.36 0.10
N MET A 297 16.28 20.46 -0.65
CA MET A 297 15.02 20.93 -1.23
C MET A 297 14.39 19.91 -2.17
N ALA A 298 15.19 19.25 -3.00
CA ALA A 298 14.71 18.21 -3.91
C ALA A 298 14.11 17.03 -3.15
N ILE A 299 14.80 16.54 -2.11
CA ILE A 299 14.36 15.40 -1.31
C ILE A 299 13.10 15.76 -0.52
N THR A 300 13.08 16.90 0.17
CA THR A 300 11.93 17.29 1.00
C THR A 300 10.71 17.61 0.15
N TRP A 301 10.90 18.14 -1.06
CA TRP A 301 9.82 18.27 -2.04
C TRP A 301 9.31 16.90 -2.48
N HIS A 302 10.21 15.99 -2.88
CA HIS A 302 9.83 14.69 -3.41
C HIS A 302 9.08 13.85 -2.38
N LEU A 303 9.53 13.82 -1.13
CA LEU A 303 8.88 13.08 -0.04
C LEU A 303 7.60 13.75 0.46
N GLY A 304 7.55 15.09 0.45
CA GLY A 304 6.42 15.87 0.99
C GLY A 304 5.32 16.17 -0.03
N ARG A 305 5.51 15.88 -1.32
CA ARG A 305 4.53 16.21 -2.35
C ARG A 305 3.29 15.28 -2.29
N PRO A 306 2.11 15.78 -2.67
CA PRO A 306 0.95 14.93 -2.92
C PRO A 306 1.23 13.89 -4.01
N GLN A 307 0.84 12.63 -3.78
CA GLN A 307 0.94 11.58 -4.79
C GLN A 307 -0.29 11.59 -5.72
N PRO A 308 -0.12 11.40 -7.05
CA PRO A 308 -1.25 11.39 -7.99
C PRO A 308 -2.29 10.30 -7.73
N ASP A 309 -1.86 9.17 -7.18
CA ASP A 309 -2.67 7.99 -6.87
C ASP A 309 -2.97 7.86 -5.37
N ALA A 310 -2.75 8.93 -4.59
CA ALA A 310 -3.01 8.95 -3.16
C ALA A 310 -4.45 8.54 -2.85
N VAL A 311 -4.62 7.57 -1.96
CA VAL A 311 -5.93 7.14 -1.46
C VAL A 311 -6.16 7.83 -0.12
N PRO A 312 -7.15 8.74 0.00
CA PRO A 312 -7.39 9.44 1.26
C PRO A 312 -7.84 8.49 2.38
N LEU A 313 -7.61 8.88 3.63
CA LEU A 313 -8.02 8.12 4.81
C LEU A 313 -9.51 7.77 4.75
N GLY A 314 -9.83 6.51 5.07
CA GLY A 314 -11.21 6.01 5.04
C GLY A 314 -11.77 5.73 3.64
N HIS A 315 -11.00 5.97 2.57
CA HIS A 315 -11.32 5.54 1.22
C HIS A 315 -10.62 4.22 0.91
N TYR A 316 -11.34 3.31 0.26
CA TYR A 316 -10.85 1.97 -0.06
C TYR A 316 -11.13 1.70 -1.53
N SER A 317 -10.09 1.41 -2.31
CA SER A 317 -10.19 0.96 -3.71
C SER A 317 -10.60 -0.51 -3.82
N GLU A 318 -10.41 -1.25 -2.73
CA GLU A 318 -10.61 -2.70 -2.62
C GLU A 318 -11.73 -3.01 -1.63
N GLU A 319 -12.70 -3.80 -2.05
CA GLU A 319 -13.89 -4.17 -1.27
C GLU A 319 -13.70 -5.58 -0.70
N TYR A 320 -12.98 -5.68 0.43
CA TYR A 320 -12.79 -6.95 1.12
C TYR A 320 -13.99 -7.38 1.96
N PHE A 321 -14.73 -6.42 2.52
CA PHE A 321 -15.93 -6.68 3.32
C PHE A 321 -17.16 -6.62 2.43
N THR A 322 -17.99 -7.65 2.52
CA THR A 322 -19.24 -7.76 1.74
C THR A 322 -20.47 -7.57 2.63
N GLU A 323 -20.29 -7.56 3.95
CA GLU A 323 -21.38 -7.50 4.91
C GLU A 323 -21.93 -6.08 5.04
N THR A 324 -23.24 -5.93 4.86
CA THR A 324 -23.95 -4.64 4.93
C THR A 324 -23.61 -3.85 6.20
N LYS A 325 -23.61 -4.51 7.37
CA LYS A 325 -23.29 -3.86 8.65
C LYS A 325 -21.86 -3.31 8.70
N THR A 326 -20.91 -3.98 8.06
CA THR A 326 -19.51 -3.51 8.02
C THR A 326 -19.39 -2.31 7.07
N LEU A 327 -20.08 -2.36 5.94
CA LEU A 327 -20.14 -1.25 4.99
C LEU A 327 -20.77 0.01 5.62
N GLU A 328 -21.86 -0.14 6.38
CA GLU A 328 -22.47 0.97 7.14
C GLU A 328 -21.51 1.60 8.16
N LEU A 329 -20.67 0.80 8.82
CA LEU A 329 -19.64 1.31 9.74
C LEU A 329 -18.53 2.05 9.01
N ILE A 330 -18.13 1.58 7.82
CA ILE A 330 -17.16 2.27 6.96
C ILE A 330 -17.72 3.62 6.51
N ASP A 331 -18.99 3.67 6.11
CA ASP A 331 -19.63 4.91 5.67
C ASP A 331 -19.79 5.89 6.82
N LYS A 332 -20.14 5.42 8.02
CA LYS A 332 -20.14 6.25 9.23
C LYS A 332 -18.75 6.83 9.52
N PHE A 333 -17.69 6.04 9.38
CA PHE A 333 -16.31 6.52 9.58
C PHE A 333 -15.95 7.62 8.57
N LYS A 334 -16.34 7.49 7.30
CA LYS A 334 -16.14 8.54 6.28
C LYS A 334 -16.92 9.82 6.60
N GLU A 335 -18.14 9.68 7.12
CA GLU A 335 -18.95 10.84 7.56
C GLU A 335 -18.23 11.60 8.69
N GLU A 336 -17.80 10.88 9.74
CA GLU A 336 -17.09 11.49 10.87
C GLU A 336 -15.78 12.18 10.42
N LEU A 337 -15.05 11.60 9.46
CA LEU A 337 -13.88 12.26 8.86
C LEU A 337 -14.25 13.56 8.12
N ARG A 338 -15.39 13.61 7.43
CA ARG A 338 -15.85 14.82 6.75
C ARG A 338 -16.20 15.93 7.75
N GLU A 339 -16.86 15.59 8.85
CA GLU A 339 -17.17 16.54 9.93
C GLU A 339 -15.89 17.11 10.55
N ILE A 340 -14.87 16.26 10.77
CA ILE A 340 -13.54 16.70 11.24
C ILE A 340 -12.88 17.65 10.22
N GLU A 341 -12.96 17.33 8.93
CA GLU A 341 -12.41 18.17 7.87
C GLU A 341 -13.06 19.57 7.86
N GLU A 342 -14.39 19.63 7.91
CA GLU A 342 -15.13 20.89 7.99
C GLU A 342 -14.73 21.70 9.22
N HIS A 343 -14.58 21.05 10.38
CA HIS A 343 -14.12 21.69 11.61
C HIS A 343 -12.70 22.28 11.48
N ILE A 344 -11.76 21.53 10.90
CA ILE A 344 -10.38 21.99 10.66
C ILE A 344 -10.38 23.21 9.72
N LEU A 345 -11.17 23.19 8.65
CA LEU A 345 -11.25 24.29 7.70
C LEU A 345 -11.80 25.56 8.36
N GLN A 346 -12.86 25.43 9.17
CA GLN A 346 -13.42 26.55 9.94
C GLN A 346 -12.42 27.10 10.96
N GLN A 347 -11.73 26.23 11.70
CA GLN A 347 -10.74 26.66 12.69
C GLN A 347 -9.56 27.42 12.07
N ASN A 348 -9.20 27.08 10.84
CA ASN A 348 -8.12 27.74 10.12
C ASN A 348 -8.55 29.03 9.41
N GLU A 349 -9.84 29.38 9.39
CA GLU A 349 -10.33 30.59 8.73
C GLU A 349 -9.70 31.85 9.35
N GLY A 350 -9.02 32.65 8.53
CA GLY A 350 -8.32 33.85 8.98
C GLY A 350 -6.99 33.62 9.71
N THR A 351 -6.48 32.39 9.77
CA THR A 351 -5.15 32.07 10.33
C THR A 351 -4.09 31.96 9.23
N GLU A 352 -2.95 32.62 9.42
CA GLU A 352 -1.79 32.53 8.52
C GLU A 352 -0.51 32.31 9.35
N PRO A 353 0.20 31.17 9.19
CA PRO A 353 -0.12 30.04 8.31
C PRO A 353 -1.22 29.11 8.87
N SER A 354 -2.00 28.51 7.98
CA SER A 354 -2.99 27.48 8.34
C SER A 354 -2.34 26.11 8.57
N TYR A 355 -2.82 25.33 9.53
CA TYR A 355 -2.41 23.96 9.77
C TYR A 355 -3.33 22.97 9.03
N LEU A 356 -2.88 22.49 7.88
CA LEU A 356 -3.66 21.60 6.98
C LEU A 356 -3.05 20.20 6.81
N PHE A 357 -1.98 19.86 7.54
CA PHE A 357 -1.28 18.58 7.38
C PHE A 357 -2.13 17.37 7.78
N LEU A 358 -3.11 17.60 8.66
CA LEU A 358 -4.05 16.59 9.15
C LEU A 358 -5.47 16.78 8.61
N LEU A 359 -5.62 17.47 7.48
CA LEU A 359 -6.89 17.50 6.77
C LEU A 359 -7.20 16.07 6.26
N PRO A 360 -8.33 15.43 6.64
CA PRO A 360 -8.63 14.04 6.27
C PRO A 360 -8.46 13.72 4.77
N SER A 361 -8.88 14.63 3.89
CA SER A 361 -8.69 14.52 2.43
C SER A 361 -7.23 14.55 1.96
N ARG A 362 -6.28 14.98 2.81
CA ARG A 362 -4.83 15.03 2.56
C ARG A 362 -4.03 13.98 3.35
N ILE A 363 -4.69 13.19 4.19
CA ILE A 363 -4.06 12.07 4.89
C ILE A 363 -4.22 10.85 4.00
N GLU A 364 -3.11 10.22 3.61
CA GLU A 364 -3.16 8.94 2.90
C GLU A 364 -3.58 7.80 3.85
N ASN A 365 -4.28 6.81 3.29
CA ASN A 365 -4.76 5.64 4.01
C ASN A 365 -3.61 4.69 4.43
N SER A 366 -2.40 4.87 3.88
CA SER A 366 -1.19 4.11 4.20
C SER A 366 0.07 4.93 3.88
N ILE A 367 1.26 4.38 4.17
CA ILE A 367 2.56 5.00 3.85
C ILE A 367 3.00 4.53 2.46
N THR A 368 2.94 5.40 1.44
CA THR A 368 3.19 5.02 0.03
C THR A 368 4.14 5.92 -0.77
N ILE A 369 4.84 6.83 -0.10
CA ILE A 369 5.79 7.81 -0.66
C ILE A 369 7.22 7.55 -0.18
#